data_AF-A0A3C1XDP7-F1
#
_entry.id   AF-A0A3C1XDP7-F1
#
_cell.length_a   1.000
_cell.length_b   1.000
_cell.length_c   1.000
_cell.angle_alpha   90.00
_cell.angle_beta   90.00
_cell.angle_gamma   90.00
#
_symmetry.space_group_name_H-M   'P 1'
#
loop_
_entity.id
_entity.type
_entity.pdbx_description
1 polymer ?
#
loop_
_entity_poly.entity_id
_entity_poly.type
_entity_poly.pdbx_seq_one_letter_code
_entity_poly.pdbx_strand_id
1 'polypeptide(L)'
;MSIGIVIASHGEFAAGIKQSGSMIFGEQEKVQAVTFMPNEGPDDLRAKIEAAIATFDAEDEVLVLADLWSGSPFNQASAVMGANPERKVAIITGLNLPMLIQAYTERMMDASAGVEQVAANIIKEAKAGIKALPEELNPAEESTAPAEAGVSAAAIPEGTVIGDGKIKINLARIDSRLLHGQVATAWTPDSKANRIIVVSDAVAKDEMRKTLITQAAPPGVKANVVPIK
;
A
#
# COMPACT_ATOMS: atom_id res chain seq x y z
N MET A 1 -20.02 3.39 9.23
CA MET A 1 -19.28 4.05 8.11
C MET A 1 -17.89 3.47 7.98
N SER A 2 -17.65 2.72 6.91
CA SER A 2 -16.36 2.14 6.52
C SER A 2 -16.18 2.25 5.00
N ILE A 3 -15.05 1.80 4.45
CA ILE A 3 -14.80 1.81 3.00
C ILE A 3 -15.10 0.43 2.40
N GLY A 4 -16.02 0.38 1.44
CA GLY A 4 -16.19 -0.76 0.53
C GLY A 4 -15.25 -0.64 -0.67
N ILE A 5 -14.57 -1.72 -1.05
CA ILE A 5 -13.60 -1.73 -2.15
C ILE A 5 -14.17 -2.50 -3.35
N VAL A 6 -14.23 -1.86 -4.51
CA VAL A 6 -14.51 -2.51 -5.79
C VAL A 6 -13.24 -2.53 -6.62
N ILE A 7 -12.78 -3.72 -7.00
CA ILE A 7 -11.65 -3.92 -7.90
C ILE A 7 -12.24 -4.20 -9.29
N ALA A 8 -11.96 -3.35 -10.27
CA ALA A 8 -12.57 -3.43 -11.59
C ALA A 8 -11.51 -3.53 -12.71
N SER A 9 -11.63 -4.51 -13.60
CA SER A 9 -10.69 -4.68 -14.70
C SER A 9 -11.27 -5.36 -15.93
N HIS A 10 -10.56 -5.27 -17.05
CA HIS A 10 -10.70 -6.21 -18.15
C HIS A 10 -10.24 -7.61 -17.74
N GLY A 11 -10.92 -8.63 -18.25
CA GLY A 11 -10.60 -10.04 -17.98
C GLY A 11 -10.54 -10.37 -16.49
N GLU A 12 -9.71 -11.37 -16.15
CA GLU A 12 -9.61 -11.92 -14.78
C GLU A 12 -8.64 -11.16 -13.86
N PHE A 13 -8.09 -10.01 -14.27
CA PHE A 13 -7.07 -9.31 -13.49
C PHE A 13 -7.56 -8.91 -12.09
N ALA A 14 -8.78 -8.37 -11.97
CA ALA A 14 -9.42 -8.01 -10.70
C ALA A 14 -9.61 -9.21 -9.78
N ALA A 15 -10.02 -10.36 -10.34
CA ALA A 15 -10.18 -11.60 -9.57
C ALA A 15 -8.82 -12.13 -9.08
N GLY A 16 -7.82 -12.20 -9.97
CA GLY A 16 -6.48 -12.68 -9.64
C GLY A 16 -5.74 -11.79 -8.63
N ILE A 17 -5.89 -10.47 -8.72
CA ILE A 17 -5.26 -9.57 -7.76
C ILE A 17 -5.97 -9.57 -6.41
N LYS A 18 -7.31 -9.75 -6.37
CA LYS A 18 -8.05 -9.98 -5.13
C LYS A 18 -7.54 -11.24 -4.43
N GLN A 19 -7.37 -12.34 -5.18
CA GLN A 19 -6.79 -13.60 -4.67
C GLN A 19 -5.37 -13.38 -4.13
N SER A 20 -4.52 -12.65 -4.86
CA SER A 20 -3.17 -12.32 -4.40
C SER A 20 -3.19 -11.50 -3.11
N GLY A 21 -4.14 -10.55 -3.00
CA GLY A 21 -4.40 -9.79 -1.79
C GLY A 21 -4.77 -10.68 -0.61
N SER A 22 -5.69 -11.64 -0.79
CA SER A 22 -6.07 -12.55 0.30
C SER A 22 -4.95 -13.52 0.70
N MET A 23 -4.08 -13.93 -0.23
CA MET A 23 -2.89 -14.72 0.10
C MET A 23 -1.88 -13.96 0.99
N ILE A 24 -1.75 -12.64 0.80
CA ILE A 24 -0.76 -11.82 1.52
C ILE A 24 -1.33 -11.27 2.84
N PHE A 25 -2.59 -10.85 2.79
CA PHE A 25 -3.22 -10.04 3.82
C PHE A 25 -4.35 -10.76 4.56
N GLY A 26 -4.73 -11.95 4.10
CA GLY A 26 -5.89 -12.70 4.58
C GLY A 26 -7.19 -12.27 3.90
N GLU A 27 -8.27 -13.03 4.13
CA GLU A 27 -9.60 -12.66 3.64
C GLU A 27 -10.02 -11.28 4.16
N GLN A 28 -10.67 -10.49 3.29
CA GLN A 28 -11.10 -9.12 3.59
C GLN A 28 -12.59 -8.97 3.32
N GLU A 29 -13.32 -8.45 4.30
CA GLU A 29 -14.73 -8.10 4.15
C GLU A 29 -14.91 -6.85 3.28
N LYS A 30 -16.08 -6.71 2.65
CA LYS A 30 -16.44 -5.55 1.81
C LYS A 30 -15.44 -5.31 0.66
N VAL A 31 -14.98 -6.39 0.02
CA VAL A 31 -14.13 -6.33 -1.18
C VAL A 31 -14.77 -7.13 -2.31
N GLN A 32 -15.12 -6.46 -3.40
CA GLN A 32 -15.72 -7.07 -4.59
C GLN A 32 -14.79 -6.97 -5.78
N ALA A 33 -14.69 -8.04 -6.56
CA ALA A 33 -13.99 -8.04 -7.85
C ALA A 33 -15.03 -8.03 -8.97
N VAL A 34 -14.88 -7.11 -9.92
CA VAL A 34 -15.74 -6.94 -11.09
C VAL A 34 -14.88 -7.11 -12.34
N THR A 35 -15.18 -8.16 -13.12
CA THR A 35 -14.48 -8.48 -14.36
C THR A 35 -15.32 -8.06 -15.56
N PHE A 36 -14.65 -7.52 -16.57
CA PHE A 36 -15.23 -7.17 -17.87
C PHE A 36 -14.71 -8.14 -18.94
N MET A 37 -15.60 -9.01 -19.43
CA MET A 37 -15.27 -10.08 -20.38
C MET A 37 -15.56 -9.68 -21.83
N PRO A 38 -14.93 -10.31 -22.83
CA PRO A 38 -15.07 -9.93 -24.25
C PRO A 38 -16.50 -10.00 -24.82
N ASN A 39 -17.39 -10.77 -24.20
CA ASN A 39 -18.78 -10.95 -24.60
C ASN A 39 -19.75 -9.99 -23.88
N GLU A 40 -19.24 -9.03 -23.13
CA GLU A 40 -20.03 -8.11 -22.30
C GLU A 40 -20.03 -6.70 -22.88
N GLY A 41 -21.14 -6.00 -22.72
CA GLY A 41 -21.26 -4.60 -23.06
C GLY A 41 -20.98 -3.66 -21.87
N PRO A 42 -20.91 -2.35 -22.13
CA PRO A 42 -20.77 -1.35 -21.07
C PRO A 42 -21.88 -1.40 -20.02
N ASP A 43 -23.13 -1.68 -20.43
CA ASP A 43 -24.28 -1.76 -19.52
C ASP A 43 -24.20 -2.98 -18.59
N ASP A 44 -23.69 -4.12 -19.09
CA ASP A 44 -23.46 -5.31 -18.25
C ASP A 44 -22.42 -5.01 -17.17
N LEU A 45 -21.33 -4.34 -17.55
CA LEU A 45 -20.28 -3.94 -16.62
C LEU A 45 -20.80 -2.94 -15.58
N ARG A 46 -21.59 -1.96 -16.01
CA ARG A 46 -22.24 -1.00 -15.11
C ARG A 46 -23.12 -1.72 -14.09
N ALA A 47 -23.98 -2.63 -14.53
CA ALA A 47 -24.85 -3.41 -13.66
C ALA A 47 -24.05 -4.24 -12.64
N LYS A 48 -22.91 -4.81 -13.04
CA LYS A 48 -22.01 -5.52 -12.11
C LYS A 48 -21.39 -4.59 -11.05
N ILE A 49 -20.96 -3.39 -11.44
CA ILE A 49 -20.41 -2.39 -10.49
C ILE A 49 -21.50 -1.96 -9.50
N GLU A 50 -22.70 -1.65 -9.98
CA GLU A 50 -23.85 -1.29 -9.13
C GLU A 50 -24.20 -2.44 -8.18
N ALA A 51 -24.25 -3.68 -8.67
CA ALA A 51 -24.50 -4.86 -7.85
C ALA A 51 -23.41 -5.07 -6.78
N ALA A 52 -22.13 -4.87 -7.12
CA ALA A 52 -21.03 -4.96 -6.18
C ALA A 52 -21.15 -3.90 -5.06
N ILE A 53 -21.46 -2.66 -5.43
CA ILE A 53 -21.66 -1.54 -4.48
C ILE A 53 -22.88 -1.78 -3.58
N ALA A 54 -23.93 -2.42 -4.10
CA ALA A 54 -25.12 -2.79 -3.34
C ALA A 54 -24.86 -3.87 -2.27
N THR A 55 -23.70 -4.55 -2.30
CA THR A 55 -23.31 -5.49 -1.23
C THR A 55 -22.75 -4.79 0.02
N PHE A 56 -22.47 -3.50 -0.05
CA PHE A 56 -21.96 -2.71 1.06
C PHE A 56 -23.09 -1.98 1.79
N ASP A 57 -22.84 -1.56 3.03
CA ASP A 57 -23.85 -0.81 3.78
C ASP A 57 -24.11 0.55 3.12
N ALA A 58 -25.32 1.09 3.25
CA ALA A 58 -25.71 2.34 2.59
C ALA A 58 -24.86 3.55 3.03
N GLU A 59 -24.34 3.50 4.25
CA GLU A 59 -23.47 4.50 4.86
C GLU A 59 -21.98 4.32 4.56
N ASP A 60 -21.58 3.22 3.89
CA ASP A 60 -20.19 3.01 3.50
C ASP A 60 -19.81 3.89 2.32
N GLU A 61 -18.60 4.44 2.35
CA GLU A 61 -17.98 5.07 1.20
C GLU A 61 -17.40 4.01 0.26
N VAL A 62 -17.23 4.33 -1.03
CA VAL A 62 -16.78 3.36 -2.04
C VAL A 62 -15.44 3.77 -2.64
N LEU A 63 -14.47 2.86 -2.59
CA LEU A 63 -13.20 3.00 -3.30
C LEU A 63 -13.18 2.03 -4.49
N VAL A 64 -13.14 2.57 -5.70
CA VAL A 64 -12.96 1.78 -6.93
C VAL A 64 -11.48 1.79 -7.32
N LEU A 65 -10.88 0.61 -7.38
CA LEU A 65 -9.53 0.40 -7.90
C LEU A 65 -9.63 -0.19 -9.31
N ALA A 66 -9.42 0.65 -10.32
CA ALA A 66 -9.57 0.29 -11.72
C ALA A 66 -8.22 -0.03 -12.38
N ASP A 67 -8.22 -0.95 -13.35
CA ASP A 67 -7.03 -1.31 -14.11
C ASP A 67 -6.42 -0.12 -14.86
N LEU A 68 -7.19 0.58 -15.69
CA LEU A 68 -6.71 1.61 -16.60
C LEU A 68 -7.64 2.82 -16.64
N TRP A 69 -7.03 4.01 -16.72
CA TRP A 69 -7.75 5.25 -17.00
C TRP A 69 -8.32 5.21 -18.42
N SER A 70 -9.55 5.73 -18.60
CA SER A 70 -10.27 5.74 -19.88
C SER A 70 -10.73 4.37 -20.42
N GLY A 71 -10.50 3.26 -19.70
CA GLY A 71 -11.05 1.95 -20.05
C GLY A 71 -12.52 1.79 -19.68
N SER A 72 -13.22 0.77 -20.23
CA SER A 72 -14.62 0.48 -19.87
C SER A 72 -14.86 0.36 -18.35
N PRO A 73 -14.01 -0.32 -17.56
CA PRO A 73 -14.14 -0.36 -16.10
C PRO A 73 -14.14 1.04 -15.47
N PHE A 74 -13.19 1.90 -15.84
CA PHE A 74 -13.11 3.27 -15.35
C PHE A 74 -14.31 4.13 -15.78
N ASN A 75 -14.72 4.03 -17.04
CA ASN A 75 -15.82 4.83 -17.58
C ASN A 75 -17.15 4.47 -16.90
N GLN A 76 -17.42 3.18 -16.70
CA GLN A 76 -18.64 2.75 -16.02
C GLN A 76 -18.60 3.05 -14.52
N ALA A 77 -17.46 2.88 -13.84
CA ALA A 77 -17.32 3.34 -12.46
C ALA A 77 -17.59 4.85 -12.31
N SER A 78 -17.08 5.66 -13.24
CA SER A 78 -17.32 7.11 -13.27
C SER A 78 -18.79 7.45 -13.52
N ALA A 79 -19.47 6.72 -14.40
CA ALA A 79 -20.90 6.88 -14.64
C ALA A 79 -21.73 6.53 -13.39
N VAL A 80 -21.38 5.45 -12.68
CA VAL A 80 -22.03 5.05 -11.42
C VAL A 80 -21.81 6.10 -10.33
N MET A 81 -20.58 6.63 -10.19
CA MET A 81 -20.29 7.74 -9.29
C MET A 81 -21.16 8.97 -9.60
N GLY A 82 -21.26 9.37 -10.88
CA GLY A 82 -22.09 10.52 -11.29
C GLY A 82 -23.58 10.32 -11.07
N ALA A 83 -24.07 9.08 -11.13
CA ALA A 83 -25.48 8.75 -10.88
C ALA A 83 -25.86 8.68 -9.40
N ASN A 84 -24.88 8.64 -8.47
CA ASN A 84 -25.09 8.48 -7.03
C ASN A 84 -24.41 9.61 -6.22
N PRO A 85 -24.80 10.88 -6.40
CA PRO A 85 -24.09 12.03 -5.81
C PRO A 85 -24.11 12.07 -4.28
N GLU A 86 -25.07 11.39 -3.64
CA GLU A 86 -25.20 11.30 -2.18
C GLU A 86 -24.14 10.39 -1.55
N ARG A 87 -23.58 9.44 -2.31
CA ARG A 87 -22.63 8.45 -1.81
C ARG A 87 -21.22 8.85 -2.23
N LYS A 88 -20.31 8.97 -1.26
CA LYS A 88 -18.90 9.26 -1.56
C LYS A 88 -18.24 8.09 -2.28
N VAL A 89 -17.71 8.37 -3.46
CA VAL A 89 -16.98 7.41 -4.29
C VAL A 89 -15.66 8.04 -4.72
N ALA A 90 -14.56 7.30 -4.56
CA ALA A 90 -13.26 7.64 -5.15
C ALA A 90 -12.85 6.55 -6.14
N ILE A 91 -12.25 6.96 -7.27
CA ILE A 91 -11.77 6.04 -8.31
C ILE A 91 -10.27 6.26 -8.48
N ILE A 92 -9.48 5.20 -8.30
CA ILE A 92 -8.02 5.20 -8.50
C ILE A 92 -7.71 4.17 -9.59
N THR A 93 -6.98 4.58 -10.63
CA THR A 93 -6.61 3.72 -11.76
C THR A 93 -5.16 3.29 -11.68
N GLY A 94 -4.74 2.35 -12.55
CA GLY A 94 -3.38 1.84 -12.54
C GLY A 94 -3.20 0.79 -11.45
N LEU A 95 -4.25 -0.01 -11.22
CA LEU A 95 -4.30 -1.05 -10.22
C LEU A 95 -3.03 -1.91 -10.23
N ASN A 96 -2.39 -1.97 -9.08
CA ASN A 96 -1.29 -2.85 -8.80
C ASN A 96 -1.41 -3.40 -7.37
N LEU A 97 -0.59 -4.38 -7.02
CA LEU A 97 -0.70 -5.05 -5.72
C LEU A 97 -0.36 -4.13 -4.53
N PRO A 98 0.67 -3.26 -4.59
CA PRO A 98 0.92 -2.25 -3.56
C PRO A 98 -0.31 -1.38 -3.26
N MET A 99 -1.04 -0.95 -4.30
CA MET A 99 -2.27 -0.16 -4.15
C MET A 99 -3.33 -0.90 -3.33
N LEU A 100 -3.59 -2.17 -3.66
CA LEU A 100 -4.60 -2.98 -2.97
C LEU A 100 -4.21 -3.24 -1.50
N ILE A 101 -2.95 -3.57 -1.25
CA ILE A 101 -2.42 -3.79 0.11
C ILE A 101 -2.48 -2.51 0.94
N GLN A 102 -2.18 -1.36 0.33
CA GLN A 102 -2.30 -0.09 1.03
C GLN A 102 -3.77 0.22 1.35
N ALA A 103 -4.70 -0.02 0.43
CA ALA A 103 -6.14 0.17 0.70
C ALA A 103 -6.64 -0.68 1.89
N TYR A 104 -6.17 -1.92 2.04
CA TYR A 104 -6.47 -2.75 3.22
C TYR A 104 -5.83 -2.19 4.49
N THR A 105 -4.58 -1.72 4.38
CA THR A 105 -3.85 -1.14 5.52
C THR A 105 -4.56 0.11 6.05
N GLU A 106 -5.03 0.99 5.17
CA GLU A 106 -5.79 2.19 5.56
C GLU A 106 -7.06 1.85 6.35
N ARG A 107 -7.84 0.85 5.87
CA ARG A 107 -9.03 0.35 6.58
C ARG A 107 -8.72 -0.24 7.96
N MET A 108 -7.54 -0.82 8.14
CA MET A 108 -7.09 -1.37 9.42
C MET A 108 -6.61 -0.29 10.40
N MET A 109 -5.92 0.74 9.88
CA MET A 109 -5.35 1.80 10.71
C MET A 109 -6.42 2.71 11.28
N ASP A 110 -7.39 3.08 10.46
CA ASP A 110 -8.57 3.84 10.88
C ASP A 110 -9.79 3.36 10.11
N ALA A 111 -10.61 2.52 10.75
CA ALA A 111 -11.82 1.98 10.16
C ALA A 111 -12.89 3.05 9.86
N SER A 112 -12.74 4.27 10.41
CA SER A 112 -13.64 5.41 10.20
C SER A 112 -13.13 6.40 9.15
N ALA A 113 -11.91 6.21 8.63
CA ALA A 113 -11.36 7.08 7.60
C ALA A 113 -12.15 6.96 6.29
N GLY A 114 -12.41 8.12 5.66
CA GLY A 114 -13.12 8.22 4.39
C GLY A 114 -12.20 8.09 3.17
N VAL A 115 -12.77 7.86 1.99
CA VAL A 115 -12.03 7.62 0.74
C VAL A 115 -11.14 8.81 0.34
N GLU A 116 -11.59 10.04 0.60
CA GLU A 116 -10.82 11.27 0.32
C GLU A 116 -9.56 11.38 1.19
N GLN A 117 -9.61 10.86 2.42
CA GLN A 117 -8.50 10.92 3.37
C GLN A 117 -7.41 9.90 3.01
N VAL A 118 -7.82 8.70 2.58
CA VAL A 118 -6.90 7.58 2.33
C VAL A 118 -6.32 7.59 0.91
N ALA A 119 -7.00 8.21 -0.06
CA ALA A 119 -6.63 8.17 -1.48
C ALA A 119 -5.20 8.65 -1.75
N ALA A 120 -4.76 9.73 -1.10
CA ALA A 120 -3.43 10.29 -1.31
C ALA A 120 -2.31 9.30 -0.94
N ASN A 121 -2.47 8.59 0.18
CA ASN A 121 -1.48 7.62 0.63
C ASN A 121 -1.51 6.33 -0.21
N ILE A 122 -2.70 5.89 -0.61
CA ILE A 122 -2.86 4.76 -1.55
C ILE A 122 -2.12 5.04 -2.86
N ILE A 123 -2.30 6.23 -3.45
CA ILE A 123 -1.61 6.63 -4.69
C ILE A 123 -0.09 6.70 -4.49
N LYS A 124 0.36 7.25 -3.36
CA LYS A 124 1.79 7.35 -3.03
C LYS A 124 2.44 5.97 -2.99
N GLU A 125 1.88 5.03 -2.25
CA GLU A 125 2.45 3.69 -2.12
C GLU A 125 2.30 2.86 -3.40
N ALA A 126 1.20 3.05 -4.14
CA ALA A 126 1.03 2.45 -5.45
C ALA A 126 2.15 2.83 -6.42
N LYS A 127 2.55 4.11 -6.44
CA LYS A 127 3.67 4.61 -7.27
C LYS A 127 5.02 4.17 -6.72
N ALA A 128 5.24 4.26 -5.41
CA ALA A 128 6.50 3.87 -4.77
C ALA A 128 6.83 2.38 -4.94
N GLY A 129 5.81 1.53 -5.12
CA GLY A 129 5.98 0.11 -5.42
C GLY A 129 6.46 -0.20 -6.85
N ILE A 130 6.51 0.77 -7.75
CA ILE A 130 7.00 0.61 -9.13
C ILE A 130 8.50 0.88 -9.13
N LYS A 131 9.29 -0.18 -9.13
CA LYS A 131 10.77 -0.12 -9.13
C LYS A 131 11.34 -1.07 -10.17
N ALA A 132 12.41 -0.64 -10.83
CA ALA A 132 13.21 -1.46 -11.72
C ALA A 132 14.45 -1.99 -11.00
N LEU A 133 14.89 -3.18 -11.40
CA LEU A 133 16.19 -3.74 -11.05
C LEU A 133 16.82 -4.26 -12.36
N PRO A 134 18.04 -3.85 -12.75
CA PRO A 134 19.00 -3.00 -12.00
C PRO A 134 18.52 -1.58 -11.68
N GLU A 135 19.07 -0.97 -10.63
CA GLU A 135 18.59 0.32 -10.11
C GLU A 135 18.74 1.46 -11.11
N GLU A 136 19.75 1.41 -11.98
CA GLU A 136 19.98 2.40 -13.04
C GLU A 136 18.84 2.54 -14.05
N LEU A 137 17.89 1.61 -14.09
CA LEU A 137 16.70 1.69 -14.96
C LEU A 137 15.57 2.51 -14.35
N ASN A 138 15.62 2.79 -13.05
CA ASN A 138 14.63 3.67 -12.44
C ASN A 138 14.81 5.09 -13.00
N PRO A 139 13.72 5.81 -13.28
CA PRO A 139 13.81 7.22 -13.66
C PRO A 139 14.58 7.97 -12.56
N ALA A 140 15.47 8.88 -12.98
CA ALA A 140 16.17 9.75 -12.04
C ALA A 140 15.11 10.44 -11.16
N GLU A 141 15.22 10.28 -9.84
CA GLU A 141 14.29 10.92 -8.92
C GLU A 141 14.29 12.43 -9.21
N GLU A 142 13.16 12.96 -9.67
CA GLU A 142 12.94 14.40 -9.59
C GLU A 142 12.98 14.73 -8.10
N SER A 143 14.08 15.35 -7.69
CA SER A 143 14.25 15.92 -6.36
C SER A 143 13.15 16.95 -6.16
N THR A 144 12.00 16.50 -5.66
CA THR A 144 11.15 17.34 -4.84
C THR A 144 11.94 17.52 -3.55
N ALA A 145 12.83 18.51 -3.57
CA ALA A 145 13.47 19.00 -2.39
C ALA A 145 12.38 19.11 -1.31
N PRO A 146 12.50 18.42 -0.16
CA PRO A 146 11.64 18.69 0.96
C PRO A 146 11.76 20.19 1.19
N ALA A 147 10.64 20.90 1.17
CA ALA A 147 10.57 22.26 1.67
C ALA A 147 11.31 22.26 3.01
N GLU A 148 12.39 23.04 3.07
CA GLU A 148 13.25 23.14 4.24
C GLU A 148 12.40 23.53 5.45
N ALA A 149 11.94 22.53 6.20
CA ALA A 149 11.62 22.71 7.60
C ALA A 149 12.98 22.91 8.26
N GLY A 150 13.33 24.18 8.46
CA GLY A 150 14.56 24.59 9.11
C GLY A 150 14.75 23.85 10.42
N VAL A 151 15.66 22.89 10.43
CA VAL A 151 16.31 22.40 11.64
C VAL A 151 17.78 22.32 11.30
N SER A 152 18.55 23.30 11.77
CA SER A 152 20.01 23.22 11.79
C SER A 152 20.41 22.08 12.72
N ALA A 153 20.62 20.89 12.17
CA ALA A 153 21.33 19.84 12.87
C ALA A 153 22.81 19.95 12.48
N ALA A 154 23.59 20.62 13.33
CA ALA A 154 25.04 20.52 13.27
C ALA A 154 25.44 19.04 13.25
N ALA A 155 26.31 18.67 12.31
CA ALA A 155 26.80 17.31 12.17
C ALA A 155 27.37 16.81 13.51
N ILE A 156 26.72 15.81 14.10
CA ILE A 156 27.13 15.22 15.35
C ILE A 156 28.31 14.27 15.04
N PRO A 157 29.48 14.43 15.69
CA PRO A 157 30.65 13.60 15.42
C PRO A 157 30.37 12.11 15.61
N GLU A 158 30.99 11.30 14.77
CA GLU A 158 30.94 9.84 14.84
C GLU A 158 31.44 9.36 16.23
N GLY A 159 30.62 8.58 16.93
CA GLY A 159 30.87 8.15 18.32
C GLY A 159 30.13 8.92 19.41
N THR A 160 29.32 9.93 19.07
CA THR A 160 28.50 10.64 20.06
C THR A 160 27.23 9.84 20.37
N VAL A 161 27.11 9.36 21.61
CA VAL A 161 25.89 8.73 22.11
C VAL A 161 24.88 9.82 22.48
N ILE A 162 23.77 9.88 21.75
CA ILE A 162 22.64 10.76 22.08
C ILE A 162 21.67 9.97 22.97
N GLY A 163 21.44 10.42 24.21
CA GLY A 163 20.56 9.76 25.17
C GLY A 163 21.30 8.92 26.24
N ASP A 164 20.62 7.91 26.78
CA ASP A 164 21.12 7.03 27.86
C ASP A 164 22.01 5.87 27.35
N GLY A 165 22.34 5.86 26.05
CA GLY A 165 23.18 4.84 25.42
C GLY A 165 22.54 3.45 25.34
N LYS A 166 21.23 3.32 25.61
CA LYS A 166 20.52 2.05 25.55
C LYS A 166 19.53 2.06 24.39
N ILE A 167 19.53 0.96 23.63
CA ILE A 167 18.48 0.72 22.62
C ILE A 167 17.18 0.40 23.36
N LYS A 168 16.16 1.23 23.19
CA LYS A 168 14.80 0.94 23.65
C LYS A 168 14.11 0.06 22.60
N ILE A 169 13.76 -1.17 23.00
CA ILE A 169 13.09 -2.13 22.13
C ILE A 169 11.58 -2.02 22.35
N ASN A 170 10.85 -1.47 21.38
CA ASN A 170 9.40 -1.32 21.46
C ASN A 170 8.65 -2.61 21.06
N LEU A 171 9.19 -3.34 20.09
CA LEU A 171 8.58 -4.55 19.52
C LEU A 171 9.68 -5.56 19.16
N ALA A 172 9.49 -6.82 19.54
CA ALA A 172 10.34 -7.94 19.13
C ALA A 172 9.47 -9.10 18.64
N ARG A 173 9.77 -9.64 17.45
CA ARG A 173 9.03 -10.76 16.86
C ARG A 173 9.97 -11.72 16.14
N ILE A 174 9.51 -12.97 16.02
CA ILE A 174 10.15 -14.00 15.20
C ILE A 174 9.29 -14.16 13.95
N ASP A 175 9.86 -13.87 12.79
CA ASP A 175 9.20 -13.97 11.48
C ASP A 175 10.18 -14.62 10.49
N SER A 176 9.71 -15.60 9.72
CA SER A 176 10.50 -16.29 8.70
C SER A 176 10.80 -15.42 7.47
N ARG A 177 9.98 -14.37 7.24
CA ARG A 177 10.10 -13.44 6.11
C ARG A 177 10.89 -12.18 6.45
N LEU A 178 11.29 -12.00 7.71
CA LEU A 178 12.08 -10.86 8.18
C LEU A 178 11.37 -9.52 7.92
N LEU A 179 11.98 -8.56 7.21
CA LEU A 179 11.34 -7.29 6.85
C LEU A 179 10.59 -7.43 5.51
N HIS A 180 9.26 -7.32 5.59
CA HIS A 180 8.34 -7.40 4.45
C HIS A 180 7.21 -6.36 4.60
N GLY A 181 6.27 -6.35 3.65
CA GLY A 181 5.19 -5.36 3.56
C GLY A 181 4.50 -5.05 4.89
N GLN A 182 3.99 -6.04 5.63
CA GLN A 182 3.27 -5.76 6.89
C GLN A 182 4.17 -5.18 7.98
N VAL A 183 5.44 -5.61 8.04
CA VAL A 183 6.40 -5.06 9.01
C VAL A 183 6.66 -3.59 8.70
N ALA A 184 6.86 -3.27 7.42
CA ALA A 184 7.17 -1.93 6.94
C ALA A 184 5.96 -0.98 7.04
N THR A 185 4.78 -1.41 6.59
CA THR A 185 3.62 -0.52 6.43
C THR A 185 2.68 -0.50 7.63
N ALA A 186 2.63 -1.57 8.44
CA ALA A 186 1.73 -1.64 9.59
C ALA A 186 2.45 -1.58 10.94
N TRP A 187 3.46 -2.43 11.16
CA TRP A 187 4.03 -2.60 12.50
C TRP A 187 5.02 -1.49 12.87
N THR A 188 5.74 -0.96 11.88
CA THR A 188 6.71 0.11 12.13
C THR A 188 6.04 1.42 12.58
N PRO A 189 4.97 1.91 11.93
CA PRO A 189 4.19 3.05 12.43
C PRO A 189 3.57 2.81 13.81
N ASP A 190 2.94 1.65 14.03
CA ASP A 190 2.24 1.32 15.28
C ASP A 190 3.20 1.25 16.48
N SER A 191 4.34 0.58 16.31
CA SER A 191 5.39 0.50 17.35
C SER A 191 6.17 1.80 17.55
N LYS A 192 5.94 2.82 16.70
CA LYS A 192 6.68 4.08 16.66
C LYS A 192 8.20 3.86 16.57
N ALA A 193 8.61 2.81 15.87
CA ALA A 193 10.00 2.46 15.73
C ALA A 193 10.70 3.40 14.75
N ASN A 194 11.80 4.00 15.17
CA ASN A 194 12.69 4.79 14.31
C ASN A 194 13.84 3.95 13.71
N ARG A 195 13.94 2.67 14.12
CA ARG A 195 14.95 1.73 13.65
C ARG A 195 14.43 0.29 13.65
N ILE A 196 14.76 -0.46 12.60
CA ILE A 196 14.47 -1.89 12.46
C ILE A 196 15.80 -2.66 12.46
N ILE A 197 15.89 -3.69 13.30
CA ILE A 197 17.04 -4.60 13.34
C ILE A 197 16.57 -5.99 12.93
N VAL A 198 17.02 -6.44 11.76
CA VAL A 198 16.75 -7.78 11.24
C VAL A 198 17.91 -8.69 11.66
N VAL A 199 17.62 -9.67 12.51
CA VAL A 199 18.64 -10.57 13.05
C VAL A 199 18.60 -11.89 12.27
N SER A 200 19.58 -12.13 11.38
CA SER A 200 19.66 -13.36 10.58
C SER A 200 21.07 -13.61 10.03
N ASP A 201 21.70 -14.72 10.40
CA ASP A 201 23.01 -15.12 9.88
C ASP A 201 22.98 -15.37 8.37
N ALA A 202 21.87 -15.91 7.85
CA ALA A 202 21.73 -16.24 6.44
C ALA A 202 21.66 -14.98 5.57
N VAL A 203 20.92 -13.96 6.02
CA VAL A 203 20.82 -12.69 5.28
C VAL A 203 22.03 -11.81 5.52
N ALA A 204 22.59 -11.81 6.72
CA ALA A 204 23.77 -10.99 7.03
C ALA A 204 25.00 -11.35 6.17
N LYS A 205 25.08 -12.60 5.67
CA LYS A 205 26.16 -13.11 4.80
C LYS A 205 25.86 -13.00 3.30
N ASP A 206 24.66 -12.56 2.92
CA ASP A 206 24.21 -12.43 1.54
C ASP A 206 23.98 -10.94 1.24
N GLU A 207 24.94 -10.32 0.56
CA GLU A 207 24.94 -8.88 0.27
C GLU A 207 23.74 -8.45 -0.59
N MET A 208 23.26 -9.31 -1.50
CA MET A 208 22.06 -9.03 -2.29
C MET A 208 20.83 -9.00 -1.39
N ARG A 209 20.61 -10.06 -0.60
CA ARG A 209 19.44 -10.14 0.29
C ARG A 209 19.45 -9.09 1.38
N LYS A 210 20.62 -8.77 1.91
CA LYS A 210 20.82 -7.70 2.89
C LYS A 210 20.45 -6.33 2.33
N THR A 211 20.83 -6.05 1.09
CA THR A 211 20.46 -4.82 0.38
C THR A 211 18.95 -4.76 0.18
N LEU A 212 18.35 -5.81 -0.38
CA LEU A 212 16.90 -5.89 -0.63
C LEU A 212 16.06 -5.72 0.64
N ILE A 213 16.47 -6.37 1.73
CA ILE A 213 15.78 -6.25 3.03
C ILE A 213 15.91 -4.83 3.58
N THR A 214 17.08 -4.22 3.48
CA THR A 214 17.29 -2.85 3.99
C THR A 214 16.47 -1.84 3.19
N GLN A 215 16.28 -2.07 1.88
CA GLN A 215 15.44 -1.23 1.01
C GLN A 215 13.93 -1.38 1.24
N ALA A 216 13.49 -2.44 1.91
CA ALA A 216 12.09 -2.62 2.30
C ALA A 216 11.70 -1.76 3.53
N ALA A 217 12.63 -0.97 4.09
CA ALA A 217 12.36 -0.09 5.21
C ALA A 217 11.48 1.11 4.80
N PRO A 218 10.51 1.52 5.65
CA PRO A 218 9.69 2.68 5.37
C PRO A 218 10.51 3.99 5.46
N PRO A 219 10.07 5.08 4.78
CA PRO A 219 10.77 6.35 4.79
C PRO A 219 11.02 6.88 6.21
N GLY A 220 12.23 7.37 6.49
CA GLY A 220 12.61 7.92 7.79
C GLY A 220 12.99 6.87 8.86
N VAL A 221 12.91 5.57 8.55
CA VAL A 221 13.29 4.48 9.47
C VAL A 221 14.55 3.79 8.97
N LYS A 222 15.57 3.68 9.83
CA LYS A 222 16.82 2.98 9.47
C LYS A 222 16.64 1.47 9.66
N ALA A 223 16.91 0.68 8.62
CA ALA A 223 17.00 -0.78 8.74
C ALA A 223 18.46 -1.26 8.76
N ASN A 224 18.74 -2.27 9.58
CA ASN A 224 20.03 -2.95 9.63
C ASN A 224 19.83 -4.46 9.72
N VAL A 225 20.63 -5.22 8.97
CA VAL A 225 20.71 -6.68 9.12
C VAL A 225 21.96 -7.01 9.92
N VAL A 226 21.80 -7.80 10.98
CA VAL A 226 22.89 -8.24 11.86
C VAL A 226 22.88 -9.76 12.03
N PRO A 227 24.05 -10.41 12.13
CA PRO A 227 24.12 -11.81 12.51
C PRO A 227 23.85 -11.98 14.02
N ILE A 228 23.52 -13.20 14.45
CA ILE A 228 23.36 -13.58 15.86
C ILE A 228 24.74 -13.77 16.52
N LYS A 229 25.77 -14.08 15.72
CA LYS A 229 27.16 -14.31 16.16
C LYS A 229 28.17 -13.60 15.28
#